data_AF-A0A482WSV8-F1
#
_entry.id   AF-A0A482WSV8-F1
#
_cell.length_a   1.000
_cell.length_b   1.000
_cell.length_c   1.000
_cell.angle_alpha   90.00
_cell.angle_beta   90.00
_cell.angle_gamma   90.00
#
_symmetry.space_group_name_H-M   'P 1'
#
loop_
_entity.id
_entity.type
_entity.pdbx_description
1 polymer ?
#
loop_
_entity_poly.entity_id
_entity_poly.type
_entity_poly.pdbx_seq_one_letter_code
_entity_poly.pdbx_strand_id
1 'polypeptide(L)'
;IRMEDTQFLRKYIHLFQYDKPYNSIPFYLVLLLAGVSLSNICLATTSEQTVEISLEALKDAFSAFLLYSCLIEHSLNPHRALRLVELIEDEFLVDENEFVKESGGGKWGELNKLHNKTKQDMRKKFRYITIAQLFICFGYYLKNFLNYLLGIRAYDKNQWPTPFLYPKPESQFQSTTFIMYVYALHALTLSTICSEGYVMLTTVCVSTERVLGDFQTLYLLLDNFSKDYPDEEKSVDAQQI
;
A
#
# COMPACT_ATOMS: atom_id res chain seq x y z
N ILE A 1 -12.11 3.44 -18.20
CA ILE A 1 -11.92 1.97 -17.98
C ILE A 1 -11.63 1.74 -16.49
N ARG A 2 -12.56 1.16 -15.71
CA ARG A 2 -12.24 0.77 -14.32
C ARG A 2 -11.24 -0.37 -14.35
N MET A 3 -10.04 -0.17 -13.80
CA MET A 3 -9.14 -1.29 -13.52
C MET A 3 -9.81 -2.15 -12.45
N GLU A 4 -10.13 -3.41 -12.75
CA GLU A 4 -10.67 -4.36 -11.75
C GLU A 4 -9.77 -4.44 -10.51
N ASP A 5 -8.48 -4.23 -10.73
CA ASP A 5 -7.40 -4.16 -9.75
C ASP A 5 -7.64 -3.11 -8.63
N THR A 6 -8.30 -1.98 -8.91
CA THR A 6 -8.53 -0.92 -7.89
C THR A 6 -9.78 -1.14 -7.05
N GLN A 7 -10.63 -2.11 -7.40
CA GLN A 7 -11.87 -2.39 -6.66
C GLN A 7 -11.60 -2.82 -5.22
N PHE A 8 -10.53 -3.58 -5.00
CA PHE A 8 -10.12 -3.98 -3.66
C PHE A 8 -9.77 -2.77 -2.80
N LEU A 9 -8.98 -1.83 -3.34
CA LEU A 9 -8.60 -0.58 -2.64
C LEU A 9 -9.87 0.15 -2.20
N ARG A 10 -10.79 0.42 -3.13
CA ARG A 10 -12.02 1.16 -2.84
C ARG A 10 -12.90 0.45 -1.79
N LYS A 11 -13.06 -0.87 -1.89
CA LYS A 11 -13.83 -1.66 -0.90
C LYS A 11 -13.19 -1.63 0.48
N TYR A 12 -11.86 -1.75 0.54
CA TYR A 12 -11.12 -1.70 1.79
C TYR A 12 -11.28 -0.34 2.48
N ILE A 13 -11.11 0.76 1.74
CA ILE A 13 -11.27 2.13 2.27
C ILE A 13 -12.68 2.34 2.84
N HIS A 14 -13.71 1.89 2.11
CA HIS A 14 -15.08 2.01 2.58
C HIS A 14 -15.40 1.12 3.78
N LEU A 15 -14.73 -0.02 3.94
CA LEU A 15 -14.94 -0.94 5.06
C LEU A 15 -14.56 -0.32 6.40
N PHE A 16 -13.51 0.50 6.43
CA PHE A 16 -12.99 1.16 7.63
C PHE A 16 -13.45 2.61 7.81
N GLN A 17 -14.28 3.11 6.89
CA GLN A 17 -14.80 4.47 6.97
C GLN A 17 -15.71 4.66 8.19
N TYR A 18 -15.35 5.60 9.05
CA TYR A 18 -16.06 5.93 10.29
C TYR A 18 -17.47 6.54 10.04
N ASP A 19 -17.65 7.20 8.90
CA ASP A 19 -18.73 8.16 8.65
C ASP A 19 -20.14 7.56 8.35
N LYS A 20 -20.29 6.22 8.37
CA LYS A 20 -21.59 5.55 8.16
C LYS A 20 -21.99 4.71 9.38
N PRO A 21 -23.26 4.78 9.85
CA PRO A 21 -23.71 4.15 11.09
C PRO A 21 -23.58 2.61 11.15
N TYR A 22 -23.30 1.95 10.01
CA TYR A 22 -23.11 0.49 9.93
C TYR A 22 -21.69 0.07 9.49
N ASN A 23 -20.78 1.00 9.16
CA ASN A 23 -19.40 0.70 8.71
C ASN A 23 -18.32 0.99 9.76
N SER A 24 -18.66 1.49 10.95
CA SER A 24 -17.67 1.77 11.99
C SER A 24 -17.28 0.56 12.84
N ILE A 25 -18.04 -0.54 12.78
CA ILE A 25 -17.79 -1.77 13.57
C ILE A 25 -16.43 -2.40 13.26
N PRO A 26 -16.04 -2.64 11.98
CA PRO A 26 -14.73 -3.17 11.65
C PRO A 26 -13.59 -2.29 12.17
N PHE A 27 -13.76 -0.96 12.08
CA PHE A 27 -12.80 0.00 12.60
C PHE A 27 -12.63 -0.12 14.12
N TYR A 28 -13.72 -0.13 14.90
CA TYR A 28 -13.63 -0.29 16.35
C TYR A 28 -13.07 -1.64 16.79
N LEU A 29 -13.41 -2.72 16.08
CA LEU A 29 -12.85 -4.05 16.35
C LEU A 29 -11.34 -4.07 16.15
N VAL A 30 -10.85 -3.48 15.06
CA VAL A 30 -9.42 -3.38 14.80
C VAL A 30 -8.74 -2.44 15.79
N LEU A 31 -9.37 -1.34 16.20
CA LEU A 31 -8.82 -0.45 17.22
C LEU A 31 -8.68 -1.14 18.58
N LEU A 32 -9.65 -1.95 18.98
CA LEU A 32 -9.56 -2.77 20.19
C LEU A 32 -8.43 -3.80 20.08
N LEU A 33 -8.34 -4.50 18.94
CA LEU A 33 -7.26 -5.44 18.69
C LEU A 33 -5.90 -4.76 18.68
N ALA A 34 -5.79 -3.56 18.14
CA ALA A 34 -4.58 -2.73 18.17
C ALA A 34 -4.14 -2.43 19.60
N GLY A 35 -5.07 -1.98 20.45
CA GLY A 35 -4.80 -1.70 21.86
C GLY A 35 -4.34 -2.95 22.61
N VAL A 36 -4.98 -4.10 22.38
CA VAL A 36 -4.59 -5.38 22.99
C VAL A 36 -3.21 -5.83 22.49
N SER A 37 -2.96 -5.79 21.18
CA SER A 37 -1.66 -6.15 20.59
C SER A 37 -0.53 -5.25 21.10
N LEU A 38 -0.71 -3.93 21.11
CA LEU A 38 0.28 -2.98 21.63
C LEU A 38 0.55 -3.20 23.12
N SER A 39 -0.50 -3.41 23.92
CA SER A 39 -0.34 -3.70 25.36
C SER A 39 0.46 -4.99 25.59
N ASN A 40 0.19 -6.04 24.81
CA ASN A 40 0.91 -7.30 24.91
C ASN A 40 2.39 -7.16 24.50
N ILE A 41 2.66 -6.42 23.42
CA ILE A 41 4.04 -6.17 22.98
C ILE A 41 4.78 -5.34 24.04
N CYS A 42 4.16 -4.30 24.60
CA CYS A 42 4.75 -3.51 25.68
C CYS A 42 5.05 -4.35 26.93
N LEU A 43 4.12 -5.22 27.33
CA LEU A 43 4.33 -6.15 28.45
C LEU A 43 5.53 -7.08 28.17
N ALA A 44 5.61 -7.64 26.96
CA ALA A 44 6.74 -8.45 26.52
C ALA A 44 8.07 -7.69 26.60
N THR A 45 8.13 -6.45 26.12
CA THR A 45 9.34 -5.62 26.18
C THR A 45 9.80 -5.35 27.62
N THR A 46 8.86 -5.23 28.56
CA THR A 46 9.19 -5.01 29.98
C THR A 46 9.53 -6.28 30.76
N SER A 47 9.07 -7.45 30.30
CA SER A 47 9.28 -8.73 30.98
C SER A 47 10.55 -9.46 30.53
N GLU A 48 11.04 -9.19 29.32
CA GLU A 48 12.17 -9.90 28.73
C GLU A 48 13.52 -9.35 29.21
N GLN A 49 14.41 -10.24 29.65
CA GLN A 49 15.73 -9.87 30.18
C GLN A 49 16.81 -9.73 29.09
N THR A 50 16.54 -10.18 27.87
CA THR A 50 17.51 -10.16 26.76
C THR A 50 17.30 -8.95 25.85
N VAL A 51 18.41 -8.28 25.51
CA VAL A 51 18.40 -7.06 24.67
C VAL A 51 17.89 -7.36 23.26
N GLU A 52 18.13 -8.55 22.73
CA GLU A 52 17.71 -8.95 21.38
C GLU A 52 16.18 -9.08 21.26
N ILE A 53 15.55 -9.76 22.22
CA ILE A 53 14.10 -9.98 22.22
C ILE A 53 13.34 -8.67 22.47
N SER A 54 13.86 -7.83 23.37
CA SER A 54 13.29 -6.51 23.63
C SER A 54 13.39 -5.58 22.40
N LEU A 55 14.48 -5.64 21.64
CA LEU A 55 14.65 -4.85 20.42
C LEU A 55 13.73 -5.33 19.29
N GLU A 56 13.52 -6.65 19.17
CA GLU A 56 12.55 -7.22 18.24
C GLU A 56 11.10 -6.82 18.60
N ALA A 57 10.73 -6.92 19.87
CA ALA A 57 9.42 -6.47 20.36
C ALA A 57 9.22 -4.96 20.13
N LEU A 58 10.25 -4.13 20.36
CA LEU A 58 10.18 -2.69 20.11
C LEU A 58 9.97 -2.37 18.62
N LYS A 59 10.66 -3.09 17.73
CA LYS A 59 10.45 -2.96 16.28
C LYS A 59 9.01 -3.29 15.89
N ASP A 60 8.45 -4.37 16.43
CA ASP A 60 7.07 -4.78 16.15
C ASP A 60 6.06 -3.77 16.72
N ALA A 61 6.32 -3.23 17.92
CA ALA A 61 5.51 -2.16 18.51
C ALA A 61 5.50 -0.89 17.63
N PHE A 62 6.69 -0.46 17.18
CA PHE A 62 6.81 0.73 16.34
C PHE A 62 6.14 0.54 14.98
N SER A 63 6.31 -0.63 14.37
CA SER A 63 5.66 -0.97 13.09
C SER A 63 4.14 -1.00 13.21
N ALA A 64 3.63 -1.62 14.29
CA ALA A 64 2.20 -1.65 14.58
C ALA A 64 1.66 -0.22 14.84
N PHE A 65 2.36 0.57 15.65
CA PHE A 65 1.96 1.94 15.98
C PHE A 65 1.85 2.82 14.73
N LEU A 66 2.84 2.79 13.84
CA LEU A 66 2.80 3.53 12.59
C LEU A 66 1.60 3.13 11.73
N LEU A 67 1.40 1.82 11.52
CA LEU A 67 0.37 1.32 10.62
C LEU A 67 -1.04 1.51 11.20
N TYR A 68 -1.21 1.45 12.52
CA TYR A 68 -2.47 1.82 13.17
C TYR A 68 -2.73 3.32 13.13
N SER A 69 -1.69 4.16 13.25
CA SER A 69 -1.85 5.60 13.09
C SER A 69 -2.32 5.95 11.69
N CYS A 70 -1.74 5.31 10.67
CA CYS A 70 -2.20 5.41 9.28
C CYS A 70 -3.64 4.95 9.13
N LEU A 71 -4.00 3.78 9.68
CA LEU A 71 -5.36 3.26 9.62
C LEU A 71 -6.36 4.24 10.28
N ILE A 72 -6.02 4.84 11.43
CA ILE A 72 -6.87 5.82 12.11
C ILE A 72 -7.04 7.07 11.24
N GLU A 73 -5.95 7.64 10.73
CA GLU A 73 -6.01 8.81 9.84
C GLU A 73 -6.88 8.51 8.61
N HIS A 74 -6.67 7.35 8.01
CA HIS A 74 -7.37 6.89 6.82
C HIS A 74 -8.87 6.64 7.08
N SER A 75 -9.20 6.07 8.24
CA SER A 75 -10.59 5.81 8.65
C SER A 75 -11.37 7.10 8.94
N LEU A 76 -10.69 8.12 9.49
CA LEU A 76 -11.26 9.44 9.78
C LEU A 76 -11.31 10.35 8.57
N ASN A 77 -10.31 10.28 7.67
CA ASN A 77 -10.19 11.12 6.48
C ASN A 77 -10.05 10.28 5.19
N PRO A 78 -11.05 9.44 4.85
CA PRO A 78 -10.95 8.52 3.71
C PRO A 78 -10.84 9.25 2.36
N HIS A 79 -11.28 10.51 2.29
CA HIS A 79 -11.25 11.32 1.08
C HIS A 79 -9.85 11.45 0.46
N ARG A 80 -8.77 11.48 1.27
CA ARG A 80 -7.40 11.58 0.75
C ARG A 80 -7.02 10.34 -0.07
N ALA A 81 -7.24 9.16 0.50
CA ALA A 81 -6.96 7.90 -0.16
C ALA A 81 -7.90 7.65 -1.34
N LEU A 82 -9.19 8.00 -1.21
CA LEU A 82 -10.15 7.89 -2.30
C LEU A 82 -9.78 8.77 -3.50
N ARG A 83 -9.29 10.00 -3.28
CA ARG A 83 -8.80 10.85 -4.39
C ARG A 83 -7.60 10.24 -5.11
N LEU A 84 -6.70 9.56 -4.39
CA LEU A 84 -5.59 8.86 -5.04
C LEU A 84 -6.07 7.67 -5.86
N VAL A 85 -7.07 6.93 -5.39
CA VAL A 85 -7.72 5.86 -6.15
C VAL A 85 -8.44 6.42 -7.37
N GLU A 86 -9.16 7.54 -7.22
CA GLU A 86 -9.80 8.25 -8.33
C GLU A 86 -8.77 8.70 -9.36
N LEU A 87 -7.65 9.29 -8.95
CA LEU A 87 -6.58 9.68 -9.88
C LEU A 87 -6.02 8.49 -10.68
N ILE A 88 -5.94 7.29 -10.07
CA ILE A 88 -5.52 6.07 -10.75
C ILE A 88 -6.59 5.59 -11.76
N GLU A 89 -7.87 5.76 -11.43
CA GLU A 89 -9.01 5.33 -12.24
C GLU A 89 -9.39 6.34 -13.35
N ASP A 90 -9.08 7.62 -13.14
CA ASP A 90 -9.44 8.73 -14.01
C ASP A 90 -8.72 8.66 -15.36
N GLU A 91 -9.44 9.12 -16.39
CA GLU A 91 -8.92 9.22 -17.74
C GLU A 91 -7.73 10.20 -17.82
N PHE A 92 -6.75 9.87 -18.67
CA PHE A 92 -5.57 10.72 -18.89
C PHE A 92 -6.01 12.10 -19.41
N LEU A 93 -5.14 13.10 -19.22
CA LEU A 93 -5.42 14.50 -19.60
C LEU A 93 -5.91 14.67 -21.05
N VAL A 94 -5.61 13.70 -21.92
CA VAL A 94 -6.10 13.63 -23.29
C VAL A 94 -6.88 12.33 -23.45
N ASP A 95 -8.15 12.43 -23.86
CA ASP A 95 -9.05 11.28 -24.02
C ASP A 95 -8.64 10.43 -25.23
N GLU A 96 -8.58 9.11 -25.04
CA GLU A 96 -8.31 8.08 -26.05
C GLU A 96 -9.21 8.27 -27.30
N ASN A 97 -10.43 8.80 -27.13
CA ASN A 97 -11.38 9.07 -28.20
C ASN A 97 -11.03 10.29 -29.09
N GLU A 98 -10.29 11.27 -28.58
CA GLU A 98 -9.77 12.38 -29.41
C GLU A 98 -8.68 11.88 -30.36
N PHE A 99 -7.86 10.91 -29.92
CA PHE A 99 -6.81 10.30 -30.75
C PHE A 99 -7.34 9.49 -31.92
N VAL A 100 -8.47 8.81 -31.74
CA VAL A 100 -9.08 7.97 -32.79
C VAL A 100 -9.71 8.83 -33.89
N LYS A 101 -10.19 10.04 -33.56
CA LYS A 101 -10.74 10.98 -34.54
C LYS A 101 -9.66 11.64 -35.40
N GLU A 102 -8.47 11.85 -34.86
CA GLU A 102 -7.32 12.43 -35.58
C GLU A 102 -6.31 11.38 -36.05
N SER A 103 -6.79 10.19 -36.44
CA SER A 103 -5.98 9.05 -36.92
C SER A 103 -5.37 9.28 -38.32
N GLY A 104 -4.68 10.40 -38.52
CA GLY A 104 -3.72 10.65 -39.59
C GLY A 104 -2.33 10.75 -38.96
N GLY A 105 -1.45 9.80 -39.28
CA GLY A 105 -0.16 9.58 -38.59
C GLY A 105 0.69 10.81 -38.29
N GLY A 106 1.49 10.71 -37.21
CA GLY A 106 2.48 11.71 -36.78
C GLY A 106 2.48 11.89 -35.26
N LYS A 107 2.08 13.08 -34.80
CA LYS A 107 2.18 13.57 -33.42
C LYS A 107 1.26 12.82 -32.43
N TRP A 108 0.02 12.56 -32.83
CA TRP A 108 -0.94 11.80 -32.01
C TRP A 108 -0.57 10.34 -31.83
N GLY A 109 0.21 9.79 -32.77
CA GLY A 109 0.73 8.43 -32.67
C GLY A 109 1.78 8.29 -31.57
N GLU A 110 2.64 9.29 -31.37
CA GLU A 110 3.63 9.31 -30.28
C GLU A 110 2.95 9.43 -28.92
N LEU A 111 1.93 10.29 -28.83
CA LEU A 111 1.19 10.50 -27.61
C LEU A 111 0.35 9.25 -27.23
N ASN A 112 -0.24 8.55 -28.20
CA ASN A 112 -0.92 7.26 -27.96
C ASN A 112 0.06 6.16 -27.52
N LYS A 113 1.28 6.12 -28.08
CA LYS A 113 2.34 5.21 -27.60
C LYS A 113 2.74 5.49 -26.16
N LEU A 114 2.90 6.76 -25.79
CA LEU A 114 3.20 7.18 -24.43
C LEU A 114 2.09 6.76 -23.45
N HIS A 115 0.84 7.06 -23.78
CA HIS A 115 -0.32 6.67 -22.98
C HIS A 115 -0.38 5.16 -22.73
N ASN A 116 -0.25 4.36 -23.79
CA ASN A 116 -0.25 2.90 -23.69
C ASN A 116 0.91 2.37 -22.85
N LYS A 117 2.09 2.98 -22.99
CA LYS A 117 3.26 2.64 -22.17
C LYS A 117 3.01 2.91 -20.69
N THR A 118 2.53 4.11 -20.35
CA THR A 118 2.23 4.46 -18.94
C THR A 118 1.17 3.55 -18.34
N LYS A 119 0.09 3.26 -19.08
CA LYS A 119 -0.96 2.32 -18.63
C LYS A 119 -0.40 0.91 -18.39
N GLN A 120 0.51 0.45 -19.25
CA GLN A 120 1.19 -0.83 -19.07
C GLN A 120 2.12 -0.82 -17.84
N ASP A 121 2.85 0.27 -17.61
CA ASP A 121 3.78 0.40 -16.50
C ASP A 121 3.05 0.53 -15.15
N MET A 122 1.92 1.23 -15.09
CA MET A 122 1.02 1.23 -13.94
C MET A 122 0.52 -0.18 -13.59
N ARG A 123 0.08 -0.96 -14.59
CA ARG A 123 -0.35 -2.37 -14.39
C ARG A 123 0.78 -3.26 -13.91
N LYS A 124 2.00 -3.11 -14.46
CA LYS A 124 3.18 -3.85 -14.00
C LYS A 124 3.50 -3.51 -12.55
N LYS A 125 3.55 -2.22 -12.19
CA LYS A 125 3.81 -1.77 -10.82
C LYS A 125 2.78 -2.33 -9.84
N PHE A 126 1.49 -2.26 -10.19
CA PHE A 126 0.43 -2.85 -9.38
C PHE A 126 0.66 -4.35 -9.13
N ARG A 127 0.99 -5.12 -10.17
CA ARG A 127 1.28 -6.56 -10.06
C ARG A 127 2.51 -6.83 -9.19
N TYR A 128 3.60 -6.09 -9.39
CA TYR A 128 4.83 -6.27 -8.59
C TYR A 128 4.60 -5.94 -7.12
N ILE A 129 3.89 -4.85 -6.82
CA ILE A 129 3.53 -4.46 -5.45
C ILE A 129 2.69 -5.56 -4.80
N THR A 130 1.69 -6.08 -5.52
CA THR A 130 0.82 -7.16 -5.03
C THR A 130 1.62 -8.43 -4.71
N ILE A 131 2.50 -8.85 -5.61
CA ILE A 131 3.35 -10.03 -5.40
C ILE A 131 4.32 -9.81 -4.23
N ALA A 132 5.00 -8.67 -4.17
CA ALA A 132 5.92 -8.33 -3.09
C ALA A 132 5.21 -8.34 -1.73
N GLN A 133 4.02 -7.73 -1.66
CA GLN A 133 3.23 -7.70 -0.44
C GLN A 133 2.79 -9.10 0.00
N LEU A 134 2.37 -9.96 -0.93
CA LEU A 134 2.04 -11.35 -0.62
C LEU A 134 3.24 -12.07 -0.01
N PHE A 135 4.44 -11.94 -0.60
CA PHE A 135 5.66 -12.54 -0.04
C PHE A 135 6.00 -12.01 1.35
N ILE A 136 5.87 -10.71 1.59
CA ILE A 136 6.10 -10.11 2.91
C ILE A 136 5.11 -10.67 3.93
N CYS A 137 3.82 -10.68 3.62
CA CYS A 137 2.79 -11.17 4.53
C CYS A 137 2.95 -12.66 4.81
N PHE A 138 3.16 -13.49 3.78
CA PHE A 138 3.45 -14.92 3.97
C PHE A 138 4.71 -15.12 4.81
N GLY A 139 5.76 -14.33 4.57
CA GLY A 139 6.99 -14.36 5.37
C GLY A 139 6.72 -14.12 6.85
N TYR A 140 5.93 -13.11 7.20
CA TYR A 140 5.55 -12.84 8.59
C TYR A 140 4.71 -13.97 9.22
N TYR A 141 3.75 -14.53 8.48
CA TYR A 141 2.94 -15.66 8.96
C TYR A 141 3.77 -16.93 9.19
N LEU A 142 4.69 -17.22 8.26
CA LEU A 142 5.49 -18.44 8.31
C LEU A 142 6.73 -18.32 9.18
N LYS A 143 7.21 -17.11 9.51
CA LYS A 143 8.47 -16.89 10.25
C LYS A 143 8.64 -17.82 11.45
N ASN A 144 7.64 -17.85 12.33
CA ASN A 144 7.74 -18.60 13.59
C ASN A 144 7.50 -20.10 13.38
N PHE A 145 6.67 -20.47 12.40
CA PHE A 145 6.49 -21.87 11.98
C PHE A 145 7.76 -22.44 11.34
N LEU A 146 8.42 -21.68 10.47
CA LEU A 146 9.68 -22.06 9.80
C LEU A 146 10.83 -22.14 10.81
N ASN A 147 10.94 -21.18 11.74
CA ASN A 147 11.94 -21.22 12.81
C ASN A 147 11.78 -22.48 13.69
N TYR A 148 10.53 -22.86 14.00
CA TYR A 148 10.24 -24.11 14.71
C TYR A 148 10.65 -25.35 13.90
N LEU A 149 10.30 -25.41 12.61
CA LEU A 149 10.64 -26.53 11.70
C LEU A 149 12.16 -26.69 11.49
N LEU A 150 12.90 -25.58 11.41
CA LEU A 150 14.35 -25.56 11.22
C LEU A 150 15.14 -25.78 12.52
N GLY A 151 14.45 -25.96 13.65
CA GLY A 151 15.10 -26.18 14.95
C GLY A 151 15.87 -24.97 15.46
N ILE A 152 15.64 -23.78 14.88
CA ILE A 152 16.20 -22.52 15.36
C ILE A 152 15.45 -22.19 16.65
N ARG A 153 16.12 -22.35 17.81
CA ARG A 153 15.59 -21.93 19.12
C ARG A 153 15.61 -20.40 19.21
N ALA A 154 14.76 -19.75 18.42
CA ALA A 154 14.53 -18.31 18.51
C ALA A 154 13.69 -17.96 19.76
N TYR A 155 13.07 -18.96 20.40
CA TYR A 155 12.14 -18.76 21.50
C TYR A 155 12.49 -19.67 22.69
N ASP A 156 12.47 -19.09 23.88
CA ASP A 156 12.65 -19.82 25.13
C ASP A 156 11.40 -20.68 25.42
N LYS A 157 11.48 -21.66 26.33
CA LYS A 157 10.38 -22.60 26.66
C LYS A 157 9.05 -21.92 27.05
N ASN A 158 9.07 -20.62 27.35
CA ASN A 158 7.96 -19.82 27.88
C ASN A 158 7.30 -18.89 26.84
N GLN A 159 7.61 -19.00 25.55
CA GLN A 159 7.06 -18.12 24.51
C GLN A 159 6.19 -18.90 23.50
N TRP A 160 5.10 -18.26 23.04
CA TRP A 160 4.15 -18.86 22.10
C TRP A 160 4.64 -18.75 20.64
N PRO A 161 4.38 -19.74 19.76
CA PRO A 161 4.72 -19.68 18.34
C PRO A 161 3.73 -18.81 17.54
N THR A 162 3.28 -17.70 18.11
CA THR A 162 2.39 -16.73 17.45
C THR A 162 3.22 -15.74 16.64
N PRO A 163 2.67 -15.09 15.59
CA PRO A 163 3.42 -14.12 14.77
C PRO A 163 3.98 -12.93 15.57
N PHE A 164 3.29 -12.52 16.64
CA PHE A 164 3.79 -11.56 17.63
C PHE A 164 4.36 -12.28 18.84
N LEU A 165 5.33 -11.64 19.51
CA LEU A 165 5.82 -12.10 20.80
C LEU A 165 4.67 -12.04 21.83
N TYR A 166 4.28 -13.20 22.35
CA TYR A 166 3.24 -13.29 23.37
C TYR A 166 3.79 -14.08 24.56
N PRO A 167 3.90 -13.46 25.75
CA PRO A 167 4.42 -14.14 26.92
C PRO A 167 3.41 -15.20 27.38
N LYS A 168 3.89 -16.42 27.69
CA LYS A 168 3.03 -17.45 28.26
C LYS A 168 2.76 -17.13 29.72
N PRO A 169 1.50 -16.94 30.14
CA PRO A 169 1.21 -16.80 31.57
C PRO A 169 1.57 -18.12 32.28
N GLU A 170 2.48 -18.05 33.24
CA GLU A 170 3.02 -19.23 33.95
C GLU A 170 1.96 -20.00 34.75
N SER A 171 0.81 -19.40 35.02
CA SER A 171 -0.21 -19.90 35.95
C SER A 171 -1.40 -20.63 35.31
N GLN A 172 -1.45 -20.81 33.98
CA GLN A 172 -2.64 -21.37 33.33
C GLN A 172 -2.34 -22.59 32.45
N PHE A 173 -2.97 -23.72 32.77
CA PHE A 173 -3.22 -24.79 31.79
C PHE A 173 -4.15 -24.24 30.72
N GLN A 174 -3.59 -23.78 29.61
CA GLN A 174 -4.38 -23.21 28.52
C GLN A 174 -4.77 -24.30 27.53
N SER A 175 -6.08 -24.42 27.28
CA SER A 175 -6.64 -25.36 26.32
C SER A 175 -6.19 -25.04 24.90
N THR A 176 -6.06 -26.05 24.03
CA THR A 176 -5.73 -25.88 22.60
C THR A 176 -6.66 -24.88 21.90
N THR A 177 -7.92 -24.81 22.32
CA THR A 177 -8.91 -23.86 21.80
C THR A 177 -8.51 -22.41 22.06
N PHE A 178 -7.98 -22.10 23.25
CA PHE A 178 -7.50 -20.76 23.59
C PHE A 178 -6.30 -20.35 22.72
N ILE A 179 -5.40 -21.30 22.44
CA ILE A 179 -4.24 -21.10 21.55
C ILE A 179 -4.70 -20.68 20.15
N MET A 180 -5.62 -21.45 19.58
CA MET A 180 -6.14 -21.21 18.23
C MET A 180 -6.87 -19.88 18.16
N TYR A 181 -7.59 -19.50 19.22
CA TYR A 181 -8.25 -18.19 19.32
C TYR A 181 -7.25 -17.03 19.29
N VAL A 182 -6.20 -17.06 20.13
CA VAL A 182 -5.17 -16.01 20.14
C VAL A 182 -4.45 -15.92 18.80
N TYR A 183 -4.12 -17.07 18.19
CA TYR A 183 -3.49 -17.11 16.87
C TYR A 183 -4.40 -16.48 15.80
N ALA A 184 -5.70 -16.80 15.80
CA ALA A 184 -6.67 -16.22 14.87
C ALA A 184 -6.78 -14.69 15.03
N LEU A 185 -6.77 -14.18 16.26
CA LEU A 185 -6.76 -12.74 16.51
C LEU A 185 -5.48 -12.08 15.98
N HIS A 186 -4.32 -12.68 16.24
CA HIS A 186 -3.04 -12.16 15.72
C HIS A 186 -2.99 -12.20 14.20
N ALA A 187 -3.57 -13.21 13.57
CA ALA A 187 -3.71 -13.27 12.12
C ALA A 187 -4.66 -12.18 11.58
N LEU A 188 -5.79 -11.92 12.25
CA LEU A 188 -6.68 -10.83 11.88
C LEU A 188 -5.97 -9.47 11.97
N THR A 189 -5.24 -9.24 13.05
CA THR A 189 -4.41 -8.04 13.24
C THR A 189 -3.38 -7.90 12.11
N LEU A 190 -2.59 -8.94 11.87
CA LEU A 190 -1.53 -8.90 10.87
C LEU A 190 -2.08 -8.72 9.44
N SER A 191 -3.19 -9.37 9.10
CA SER A 191 -3.85 -9.20 7.80
C SER A 191 -4.37 -7.78 7.60
N THR A 192 -4.87 -7.13 8.65
CA THR A 192 -5.34 -5.74 8.57
C THR A 192 -4.17 -4.79 8.34
N ILE A 193 -3.09 -4.95 9.12
CA ILE A 193 -1.84 -4.18 8.97
C ILE A 193 -1.24 -4.36 7.57
N CYS A 194 -1.16 -5.60 7.09
CA CYS A 194 -0.71 -5.93 5.74
C CYS A 194 -1.56 -5.27 4.65
N SER A 195 -2.88 -5.22 4.83
CA SER A 195 -3.79 -4.64 3.86
C SER A 195 -3.71 -3.11 3.85
N GLU A 196 -3.53 -2.47 5.01
CA GLU A 196 -3.32 -1.02 5.09
C GLU A 196 -2.01 -0.62 4.40
N GLY A 197 -0.92 -1.33 4.68
CA GLY A 197 0.36 -1.11 4.00
C GLY A 197 0.27 -1.31 2.49
N TYR A 198 -0.49 -2.31 2.04
CA TYR A 198 -0.76 -2.54 0.62
C TYR A 198 -1.50 -1.36 -0.03
N VAL A 199 -2.58 -0.88 0.60
CA VAL A 199 -3.39 0.22 0.08
C VAL A 199 -2.53 1.49 -0.01
N MET A 200 -1.78 1.81 1.04
CA MET A 200 -0.90 2.98 1.07
C MET A 200 0.16 2.90 -0.05
N LEU A 201 0.89 1.79 -0.15
CA LEU A 201 1.98 1.66 -1.11
C LEU A 201 1.46 1.66 -2.55
N THR A 202 0.35 0.95 -2.81
CA THR A 202 -0.27 0.90 -4.14
C THR A 202 -0.81 2.25 -4.56
N THR A 203 -1.57 2.92 -3.69
CA THR A 203 -2.14 4.23 -4.01
C THR A 203 -1.05 5.27 -4.27
N VAL A 204 0.01 5.31 -3.46
CA VAL A 204 1.13 6.26 -3.67
C VAL A 204 1.93 5.94 -4.93
N CYS A 205 2.38 4.69 -5.11
CA CYS A 205 3.25 4.34 -6.23
C CYS A 205 2.55 4.44 -7.59
N VAL A 206 1.30 3.99 -7.67
CA VAL A 206 0.55 3.97 -8.94
C VAL A 206 0.02 5.36 -9.29
N SER A 207 -0.43 6.16 -8.32
CA SER A 207 -0.82 7.56 -8.56
C SER A 207 0.37 8.42 -8.99
N THR A 208 1.56 8.18 -8.42
CA THR A 208 2.78 8.90 -8.83
C THR A 208 3.14 8.57 -10.28
N GLU A 209 3.04 7.31 -10.70
CA GLU A 209 3.26 6.93 -12.10
C GLU A 209 2.27 7.59 -13.05
N ARG A 210 1.01 7.69 -12.62
CA ARG A 210 -0.04 8.39 -13.38
C ARG A 210 0.31 9.86 -13.62
N VAL A 211 0.67 10.57 -12.55
CA VAL A 211 1.06 11.99 -12.60
C VAL A 211 2.31 12.20 -13.46
N LEU A 212 3.29 11.31 -13.37
CA LEU A 212 4.47 11.35 -14.24
C LEU A 212 4.11 11.19 -15.71
N GLY A 213 3.15 10.31 -16.04
CA GLY A 213 2.61 10.17 -17.39
C GLY A 213 1.93 11.43 -17.90
N ASP A 214 1.17 12.12 -17.04
CA ASP A 214 0.53 13.40 -17.38
C ASP A 214 1.57 14.50 -17.63
N PHE A 215 2.63 14.59 -16.81
CA PHE A 215 3.73 15.51 -17.07
C PHE A 215 4.46 15.21 -18.38
N GLN A 216 4.75 13.93 -18.67
CA GLN A 216 5.37 13.53 -19.94
C GLN A 216 4.49 13.88 -21.13
N THR A 217 3.17 13.73 -20.99
CA THR A 217 2.18 14.14 -21.99
C THR A 217 2.25 15.65 -22.24
N LEU A 218 2.26 16.46 -21.18
CA LEU A 218 2.40 17.91 -21.29
C LEU A 218 3.72 18.32 -21.96
N TYR A 219 4.83 17.68 -21.61
CA TYR A 219 6.12 17.94 -22.25
C TYR A 219 6.10 17.61 -23.74
N LEU A 220 5.49 16.49 -24.13
CA LEU A 220 5.38 16.11 -25.54
C LEU A 220 4.49 17.09 -26.32
N LEU A 221 3.40 17.57 -25.70
CA LEU A 221 2.54 18.59 -26.30
C LEU A 221 3.26 19.93 -26.47
N LEU A 222 4.02 20.36 -25.46
CA LEU A 222 4.84 21.58 -25.51
C LEU A 222 5.95 21.49 -26.57
N ASP A 223 6.62 20.33 -26.69
CA ASP A 223 7.64 20.09 -27.70
C ASP A 223 7.04 20.02 -29.12
N ASN A 224 5.82 19.51 -29.26
CA ASN A 224 5.10 19.57 -30.53
C ASN A 224 4.68 21.00 -30.88
N PHE A 225 4.24 21.78 -29.89
CA PHE A 225 3.89 23.18 -30.08
C PHE A 225 5.09 24.03 -30.50
N SER A 226 6.25 23.86 -29.86
CA SER A 226 7.48 24.59 -30.22
C SER A 226 7.99 24.26 -31.61
N LYS A 227 7.80 23.02 -32.08
CA LYS A 227 8.12 22.63 -33.47
C LYS A 227 7.17 23.24 -34.50
N ASP A 228 5.92 23.51 -34.13
CA ASP A 228 4.92 24.12 -35.01
C ASP A 228 5.03 25.65 -35.09
N TYR A 229 5.59 26.26 -34.04
CA TYR A 229 5.86 27.70 -33.96
C TYR A 229 7.33 27.95 -33.62
N PRO A 230 8.27 27.64 -34.54
CA PRO A 230 9.67 27.95 -34.31
C PRO A 230 9.84 29.48 -34.21
N ASP A 231 10.60 29.96 -33.22
CA ASP A 231 10.88 31.39 -33.06
C ASP A 231 11.46 31.97 -34.37
N GLU A 232 10.71 32.83 -35.05
CA GLU A 232 11.10 33.48 -36.32
C GLU A 232 12.21 34.55 -36.16
N GLU A 233 12.90 34.59 -35.03
CA GLU A 233 13.83 35.68 -34.68
C GLU A 233 15.23 35.61 -35.36
N LYS A 234 15.43 34.75 -36.36
CA LYS A 234 16.72 34.60 -37.05
C LYS A 234 16.72 34.81 -38.57
N SER A 235 15.65 35.33 -39.15
CA SER A 235 15.58 35.51 -40.61
C SER A 235 15.65 36.96 -41.10
N VAL A 236 15.64 37.96 -40.21
CA VAL A 236 15.62 39.37 -40.64
C VAL A 236 17.02 39.98 -40.81
N ASP A 237 18.06 39.46 -40.14
CA ASP A 237 19.41 40.05 -40.19
C ASP A 237 20.34 39.47 -41.28
N ALA A 238 19.91 38.44 -42.02
CA ALA A 238 20.73 37.80 -43.06
C ALA A 238 20.41 38.26 -44.50
N GLN A 239 19.46 39.18 -44.69
CA GLN A 239 19.14 39.78 -46.01
C GLN A 239 19.48 41.28 -46.10
N GLN A 240 20.12 41.86 -45.09
CA GLN A 240 20.55 43.27 -45.13
C GLN A 240 21.94 43.49 -44.49
N ILE A 241 22.98 42.77 -44.93
CA ILE A 241 24.37 43.29 -44.97
C ILE A 241 25.07 42.76 -46.22
#